data_AF-A0A7V4N3S0-F1
#
_entry.id   AF-A0A7V4N3S0-F1
#
_cell.length_a   1.000
_cell.length_b   1.000
_cell.length_c   1.000
_cell.angle_alpha   90.00
_cell.angle_beta   90.00
_cell.angle_gamma   90.00
#
_symmetry.space_group_name_H-M   'P 1'
#
loop_
_entity.id
_entity.type
_entity.pdbx_description
1 polymer ?
#
loop_
_entity_poly.entity_id
_entity_poly.type
_entity_poly.pdbx_seq_one_letter_code
_entity_poly.pdbx_strand_id
1 'polypeptide(L)' 'MARHKKREREREIERKRRRRAKLVKLRAKGIFPRPEGYDPRVYSYVAYAVAKGIMSLEEALARLEKAKIS' A
#
# COMPACT_ATOMS: atom_id res chain seq x y z
N MET A 1 -31.96 -8.40 -8.06
CA MET A 1 -30.47 -8.50 -8.19
C MET A 1 -29.68 -7.23 -7.84
N ALA A 2 -30.25 -6.02 -7.82
CA ALA A 2 -29.48 -4.77 -7.64
C ALA A 2 -28.98 -4.45 -6.20
N ARG A 3 -29.68 -4.90 -5.15
CA ARG A 3 -29.32 -4.61 -3.74
C ARG A 3 -28.07 -5.36 -3.27
N HIS A 4 -27.80 -6.55 -3.81
CA HIS A 4 -26.68 -7.39 -3.39
C HIS A 4 -25.33 -6.80 -3.84
N LYS A 5 -25.24 -6.35 -5.10
CA LYS A 5 -24.05 -5.65 -5.62
C LYS A 5 -23.74 -4.35 -4.87
N LYS A 6 -24.76 -3.64 -4.37
CA LYS A 6 -24.57 -2.40 -3.58
C LYS A 6 -23.93 -2.69 -2.22
N ARG A 7 -24.45 -3.70 -1.50
CA ARG A 7 -23.88 -4.15 -0.21
C ARG A 7 -22.45 -4.67 -0.33
N GLU A 8 -22.12 -5.37 -1.41
CA GLU A 8 -20.75 -5.84 -1.62
C GLU A 8 -19.77 -4.70 -1.90
N ARG A 9 -20.17 -3.71 -2.72
CA ARG A 9 -19.37 -2.49 -2.94
C ARG A 9 -19.13 -1.73 -1.64
N GLU A 10 -20.15 -1.60 -0.78
CA GLU A 10 -20.01 -0.96 0.53
C GLU A 10 -19.00 -1.70 1.43
N ARG A 11 -19.07 -3.04 1.48
CA ARG A 11 -18.10 -3.87 2.21
C ARG A 11 -16.67 -3.75 1.65
N GLU A 12 -16.52 -3.64 0.34
CA GLU A 12 -15.21 -3.48 -0.30
C GLU A 12 -14.61 -2.09 0.00
N ILE A 13 -15.43 -1.04 -0.03
CA ILE A 13 -15.06 0.32 0.38
C ILE A 13 -14.65 0.34 1.85
N GLU A 14 -15.39 -0.35 2.71
CA GLU A 14 -15.10 -0.42 4.14
C GLU A 14 -13.79 -1.17 4.42
N ARG A 15 -13.54 -2.29 3.72
CA ARG A 15 -12.25 -3.00 3.76
C ARG A 15 -11.09 -2.11 3.31
N LYS A 16 -11.27 -1.35 2.23
CA LYS A 16 -10.29 -0.36 1.74
C LYS A 16 -10.05 0.75 2.78
N ARG A 17 -11.09 1.28 3.41
CA ARG A 17 -10.98 2.27 4.50
C ARG A 17 -10.20 1.73 5.69
N ARG A 18 -10.51 0.52 6.16
CA ARG A 18 -9.79 -0.12 7.28
C ARG A 18 -8.31 -0.34 6.98
N ARG A 19 -7.97 -0.77 5.75
CA ARG A 19 -6.57 -0.89 5.30
C ARG A 19 -5.86 0.47 5.31
N ARG A 20 -6.49 1.53 4.79
CA ARG A 20 -5.92 2.88 4.82
C ARG A 20 -5.70 3.38 6.25
N ALA A 21 -6.66 3.17 7.15
CA ALA A 21 -6.52 3.58 8.56
C ALA A 21 -5.38 2.85 9.28
N LYS A 22 -5.19 1.54 9.04
CA LYS A 22 -4.04 0.79 9.57
C LYS A 22 -2.72 1.37 9.05
N LEU A 23 -2.63 1.66 7.76
CA LEU A 23 -1.44 2.27 7.18
C LEU A 23 -1.17 3.68 7.71
N VAL A 24 -2.20 4.48 7.98
CA VAL A 24 -2.06 5.80 8.63
C VAL A 24 -1.51 5.67 10.05
N LYS A 25 -2.01 4.71 10.84
CA LYS A 25 -1.47 4.45 12.18
C LYS A 25 -0.01 3.98 12.14
N LEU A 26 0.35 3.14 11.17
CA LEU A 26 1.74 2.69 10.98
C LEU A 26 2.65 3.82 10.48
N ARG A 27 2.13 4.73 9.66
CA ARG A 27 2.80 5.97 9.24
C ARG A 27 3.08 6.91 10.42
N ALA A 28 2.08 7.14 11.27
CA ALA A 28 2.22 7.99 12.45
C ALA A 28 3.27 7.46 13.44
N LYS A 29 3.55 6.14 13.41
CA LYS A 29 4.60 5.49 14.19
C LYS A 29 5.98 5.52 13.52
N GLY A 30 6.12 6.08 12.31
CA GLY A 30 7.38 6.12 11.57
C GLY A 30 7.81 4.79 10.93
N ILE A 31 7.01 3.73 11.05
CA ILE A 31 7.36 2.38 10.56
C ILE A 31 7.19 2.28 9.03
N PHE A 32 6.29 3.06 8.47
CA PHE A 32 6.07 3.17 7.02
C PHE A 32 5.99 4.64 6.64
N PRO A 33 7.11 5.38 6.52
CA PRO A 33 7.07 6.75 6.03
C PRO A 33 6.43 6.79 4.63
N ARG A 34 5.72 7.88 4.32
CA ARG A 34 5.20 8.09 2.97
C ARG A 34 6.41 8.50 2.12
N PRO A 35 6.78 7.75 1.09
CA PRO A 35 7.89 8.16 0.24
C PRO A 35 7.43 9.41 -0.52
N GLU A 36 8.06 10.54 -0.25
CA GLU A 36 7.90 11.71 -1.10
C GLU A 36 8.49 11.36 -2.48
N GLY A 37 7.73 11.64 -3.55
CA GLY A 37 8.15 11.34 -4.92
C GLY A 37 7.94 9.91 -5.41
N TYR A 38 7.22 9.03 -4.69
CA TYR A 38 6.93 7.66 -5.17
C TYR A 38 5.45 7.28 -5.02
N ASP A 39 4.95 6.39 -5.90
CA ASP A 39 3.59 5.86 -5.79
C ASP A 39 3.42 5.10 -4.45
N PRO A 40 2.51 5.56 -3.57
CA PRO A 40 2.33 4.97 -2.24
C PRO A 40 1.78 3.53 -2.26
N ARG A 41 1.18 3.07 -3.36
CA ARG A 41 0.72 1.68 -3.52
C ARG A 41 1.89 0.74 -3.79
N VAL A 42 2.84 1.19 -4.61
CA VAL A 42 4.03 0.41 -4.96
C VAL A 42 4.97 0.34 -3.76
N TYR A 43 5.25 1.47 -3.12
CA TYR A 43 6.16 1.51 -1.97
C TYR A 43 5.69 0.65 -0.79
N SER A 44 4.39 0.68 -0.47
CA SER A 44 3.86 -0.11 0.66
C SER A 44 4.05 -1.61 0.46
N TYR A 45 3.93 -2.09 -0.79
CA TYR A 45 4.16 -3.50 -1.14
C TYR A 45 5.66 -3.84 -1.15
N VAL A 46 6.48 -2.97 -1.75
CA VAL A 46 7.93 -3.17 -1.82
C VAL A 46 8.55 -3.23 -0.43
N ALA A 47 8.24 -2.29 0.45
CA ALA A 47 8.74 -2.28 1.82
C ALA A 47 8.29 -3.51 2.62
N TYR A 48 7.05 -3.97 2.43
CA TYR A 48 6.57 -5.22 3.04
C TYR A 48 7.36 -6.45 2.53
N ALA A 49 7.56 -6.56 1.23
CA ALA A 49 8.21 -7.71 0.61
C ALA A 49 9.69 -7.80 1.01
N VAL A 50 10.38 -6.66 1.10
CA VAL A 50 11.76 -6.57 1.60
C VAL A 50 11.83 -6.98 3.07
N ALA A 51 10.95 -6.44 3.93
CA ALA A 51 10.93 -6.79 5.36
C ALA A 51 10.62 -8.27 5.63
N LYS A 52 10.01 -8.98 4.67
CA LYS A 52 9.71 -10.41 4.74
C LYS A 52 10.72 -11.30 4.00
N GLY A 53 11.74 -10.72 3.37
CA GLY A 53 12.72 -11.46 2.56
C GLY A 53 12.14 -12.09 1.30
N ILE A 54 10.95 -11.63 0.86
CA ILE A 54 10.27 -12.12 -0.36
C ILE A 54 10.89 -11.48 -1.61
N MET A 55 11.51 -10.31 -1.45
CA MET A 55 12.10 -9.51 -2.53
C MET A 55 13.49 -9.03 -2.09
N SER A 56 14.46 -9.09 -2.99
CA SER A 56 15.81 -8.60 -2.71
C SER A 56 15.84 -7.06 -2.67
N LEU A 57 16.88 -6.51 -2.04
CA LEU A 57 17.06 -5.06 -1.97
C LEU A 57 17.20 -4.43 -3.38
N GLU A 58 17.90 -5.11 -4.29
CA GLU A 58 18.11 -4.67 -5.67
C GLU A 58 16.80 -4.63 -6.47
N GLU A 59 15.98 -5.69 -6.38
CA GLU A 59 14.67 -5.75 -7.03
C GLU A 59 13.72 -4.66 -6.52
N ALA A 60 13.79 -4.39 -5.21
CA ALA A 60 13.02 -3.34 -4.57
C ALA A 60 13.40 -1.95 -5.09
N LEU A 61 14.70 -1.66 -5.18
CA LEU A 61 15.21 -0.39 -5.70
C LEU A 61 14.79 -0.16 -7.16
N ALA A 62 14.95 -1.17 -8.02
CA ALA A 62 14.53 -1.08 -9.42
C ALA A 62 13.01 -0.85 -9.59
N ARG A 63 12.19 -1.44 -8.72
CA ARG A 63 10.74 -1.20 -8.69
C ARG A 63 10.39 0.20 -8.19
N LEU A 64 11.09 0.69 -7.17
CA LEU A 64 10.87 2.04 -6.66
C LEU A 64 11.27 3.08 -7.70
N GLU A 65 12.39 2.91 -8.38
CA GLU A 65 12.85 3.81 -9.44
C GLU A 65 11.81 3.98 -10.56
N LYS A 66 11.18 2.87 -11.00
CA LYS A 66 10.06 2.91 -11.97
C LYS A 66 8.78 3.54 -11.42
N ALA A 67 8.60 3.54 -10.10
CA ALA A 67 7.42 4.07 -9.43
C ALA A 67 7.62 5.51 -8.93
N LYS A 68 8.74 6.14 -9.28
CA LYS A 68 9.01 7.53 -8.99
C LYS A 68 8.05 8.40 -9.78
N ILE A 69 7.33 9.27 -9.10
CA ILE A 69 6.45 10.26 -9.72
C ILE A 69 7.36 11.46 -10.00
N SER A 70 7.70 11.70 -11.27
CA SER A 70 8.45 12.89 -11.72
C SER A 70 7.85 14.18 -11.18
#